data_AF-A0A531MCH1-F1
#
_entry.id   AF-A0A531MCH1-F1
#
_cell.length_a   1.000
_cell.length_b   1.000
_cell.length_c   1.000
_cell.angle_alpha   90.00
_cell.angle_beta   90.00
_cell.angle_gamma   90.00
#
_symmetry.space_group_name_H-M   'P 1'
#
loop_
_entity.id
_entity.type
_entity.pdbx_description
1 polymer ?
#
loop_
_entity_poly.entity_id
_entity_poly.type
_entity_poly.pdbx_seq_one_letter_code
_entity_poly.pdbx_strand_id
1 'polypeptide(L)'
;MEQSRRIKFREDERSLLLRLLLQVASAREPEIAAVLGGRRSLVSLAPEQRIPALQASGVWFQLLAIADELLAMRARRELEQGAGVDDVPGSFGSVIARMAAKGHSPEEVQARLNDLCVGPTMTAHPTEAKRVTVLEIHRRIYRKLTELDQPRWAPRERDLLVADLESEIELLWMTGELRLERPTVEREIAWGLHFFREVIFEATPQLYG
;
A
#
# COMPACT_ATOMS: atom_id res chain seq x y z
N MET A 1 -12.19 29.85 27.63
CA MET A 1 -10.77 29.59 27.34
C MET A 1 -10.63 28.11 27.07
N GLU A 2 -11.01 27.63 25.89
CA GLU A 2 -10.25 27.74 24.64
C GLU A 2 -9.16 26.66 24.56
N GLN A 3 -9.49 25.57 23.90
CA GLN A 3 -8.71 25.10 22.75
C GLN A 3 -9.61 24.20 21.91
N SER A 4 -10.34 24.85 21.01
CA SER A 4 -10.86 24.22 19.81
C SER A 4 -9.65 23.69 19.04
N ARG A 5 -9.35 22.38 19.15
CA ARG A 5 -8.48 21.69 18.20
C ARG A 5 -9.16 21.81 16.86
N ARG A 6 -8.79 22.84 16.09
CA ARG A 6 -9.05 22.91 14.66
C ARG A 6 -8.42 21.67 14.03
N ILE A 7 -9.22 20.62 13.85
CA ILE A 7 -8.94 19.58 12.87
C ILE A 7 -9.00 20.32 11.54
N LYS A 8 -7.85 20.81 11.06
CA LYS A 8 -7.71 21.21 9.66
C LYS A 8 -8.14 19.99 8.86
N PHE A 9 -9.19 20.13 8.05
CA PHE A 9 -9.60 19.13 7.08
C PHE A 9 -8.40 18.85 6.16
N ARG A 10 -7.57 17.87 6.51
CA ARG A 10 -6.68 17.23 5.56
C ARG A 10 -7.58 16.55 4.54
N GLU A 11 -7.35 16.83 3.26
CA GLU A 11 -7.91 16.01 2.20
C GLU A 11 -7.62 14.54 2.52
N ASP A 12 -8.67 13.71 2.50
CA ASP A 12 -8.56 12.25 2.69
C ASP A 12 -7.62 11.68 1.63
N GLU A 13 -6.76 10.71 1.98
CA GLU A 13 -5.75 10.16 1.06
C GLU A 13 -6.39 9.60 -0.22
N ARG A 14 -7.58 8.99 -0.09
CA ARG A 14 -8.33 8.49 -1.25
C ARG A 14 -8.74 9.63 -2.19
N SER A 15 -9.17 10.76 -1.63
CA SER A 15 -9.58 11.94 -2.39
C SER A 15 -8.38 12.59 -3.09
N LEU A 16 -7.23 12.69 -2.39
CA LEU A 16 -5.95 13.12 -2.98
C LEU A 16 -5.56 12.24 -4.17
N LEU A 17 -5.53 10.92 -3.98
CA LEU A 17 -5.15 9.98 -5.05
C LEU A 17 -6.11 10.01 -6.23
N LEU A 18 -7.43 10.08 -6.00
CA LEU A 18 -8.41 10.19 -7.06
C LEU A 18 -8.22 11.48 -7.86
N ARG A 19 -8.00 12.60 -7.18
CA ARG A 19 -7.74 13.89 -7.83
C ARG A 19 -6.49 13.84 -8.69
N LEU A 20 -5.37 13.32 -8.16
CA LEU A 20 -4.13 13.18 -8.93
C LEU A 20 -4.31 12.26 -10.13
N LEU A 21 -5.00 11.12 -9.96
CA LEU A 21 -5.31 10.21 -11.07
C LEU A 21 -6.15 10.91 -12.15
N LEU A 22 -7.16 11.69 -11.76
CA LEU A 22 -7.98 12.46 -12.70
C LEU A 22 -7.18 13.56 -13.41
N GLN A 23 -6.19 14.18 -12.76
CA GLN A 23 -5.28 15.14 -13.39
C GLN A 23 -4.44 14.46 -14.47
N VAL A 24 -3.80 13.34 -14.14
CA VAL A 24 -3.02 12.51 -15.07
C VAL A 24 -3.89 12.04 -16.24
N ALA A 25 -5.07 11.48 -15.96
CA ALA A 25 -5.98 11.00 -16.99
C ALA A 25 -6.49 12.15 -17.87
N SER A 26 -6.79 13.32 -17.32
CA SER A 26 -7.28 14.47 -18.10
C SER A 26 -6.22 15.04 -19.03
N ALA A 27 -4.96 15.02 -18.61
CA ALA A 27 -3.83 15.49 -19.43
C ALA A 27 -3.53 14.56 -20.61
N ARG A 28 -3.81 13.25 -20.47
CA ARG A 28 -3.47 12.23 -21.47
C ARG A 28 -4.65 11.78 -22.31
N GLU A 29 -5.76 11.43 -21.66
CA GLU A 29 -6.95 10.83 -22.27
C GLU A 29 -8.24 11.39 -21.64
N PRO A 30 -8.69 12.59 -22.05
CA PRO A 30 -9.79 13.30 -21.40
C PRO A 30 -11.12 12.53 -21.42
N GLU A 31 -11.34 11.71 -22.44
CA GLU A 31 -12.52 10.85 -22.54
C GLU A 31 -12.53 9.74 -21.48
N ILE A 32 -11.37 9.19 -21.14
CA ILE A 32 -11.24 8.21 -20.07
C ILE A 32 -11.38 8.89 -18.70
N ALA A 33 -10.81 10.10 -18.54
CA ALA A 33 -10.99 10.89 -17.32
C ALA A 33 -12.46 11.20 -17.04
N ALA A 34 -13.28 11.39 -18.09
CA ALA A 34 -14.72 11.54 -17.94
C ALA A 34 -15.41 10.27 -17.41
N VAL A 35 -14.96 9.08 -17.83
CA VAL A 35 -15.45 7.80 -17.31
C VAL A 35 -15.01 7.56 -15.86
N LEU A 36 -13.73 7.77 -15.56
CA LEU A 36 -13.20 7.63 -14.19
C LEU A 36 -13.89 8.57 -13.21
N GLY A 37 -14.18 9.80 -13.63
CA GLY A 37 -14.92 10.78 -12.83
C GLY A 37 -16.43 10.55 -12.77
N GLY A 38 -16.95 9.46 -13.34
CA GLY A 38 -18.38 9.12 -13.35
C GLY A 38 -19.25 10.04 -14.21
N ARG A 39 -18.64 10.94 -15.01
CA ARG A 39 -19.35 11.88 -15.90
C ARG A 39 -19.83 11.22 -17.19
N ARG A 40 -19.26 10.08 -17.55
CA ARG A 40 -19.59 9.32 -18.77
C ARG A 40 -19.65 7.83 -18.48
N SER A 41 -20.57 7.12 -19.14
CA SER A 41 -20.66 5.65 -19.03
C SER A 41 -19.63 4.97 -19.94
N LEU A 42 -18.99 3.91 -19.45
CA LEU A 42 -18.05 3.07 -20.21
C LEU A 42 -18.66 2.57 -21.54
N VAL A 43 -19.95 2.21 -21.53
CA VAL A 43 -20.64 1.64 -22.71
C VAL A 43 -20.83 2.70 -23.81
N SER A 44 -20.86 3.98 -23.43
CA SER A 44 -20.98 5.10 -24.37
C SER A 44 -19.68 5.46 -25.09
N LEU A 45 -18.55 4.83 -24.72
CA LEU A 45 -17.29 4.98 -25.42
C LEU A 45 -17.23 4.12 -26.69
N ALA A 46 -16.44 4.57 -27.65
CA ALA A 46 -16.08 3.77 -28.82
C ALA A 46 -15.47 2.43 -28.36
N PRO A 47 -15.74 1.31 -29.06
CA PRO A 47 -15.24 -0.02 -28.65
C PRO A 47 -13.74 -0.06 -28.33
N GLU A 48 -12.96 0.71 -29.09
CA GLU A 48 -11.50 0.85 -29.01
C GLU A 48 -11.05 1.48 -27.69
N GLN A 49 -11.86 2.35 -27.11
CA GLN A 49 -11.56 3.09 -25.87
C GLN A 49 -12.05 2.37 -24.61
N ARG A 50 -12.86 1.31 -24.75
CA ARG A 50 -13.42 0.59 -23.59
C ARG A 50 -12.35 -0.17 -22.81
N ILE A 51 -11.41 -0.81 -23.50
CA ILE A 51 -10.31 -1.54 -22.85
C ILE A 51 -9.40 -0.56 -22.09
N PRO A 52 -8.89 0.54 -22.70
CA PRO A 52 -8.17 1.58 -21.97
C PRO A 52 -8.93 2.14 -20.76
N ALA A 53 -10.23 2.41 -20.88
CA ALA A 53 -11.02 2.93 -19.77
C ALA A 53 -11.20 1.91 -18.62
N LEU A 54 -11.28 0.62 -18.93
CA LEU A 54 -11.23 -0.44 -17.92
C LEU A 54 -9.87 -0.53 -17.24
N GLN A 55 -8.77 -0.43 -17.99
CA GLN A 55 -7.41 -0.43 -17.42
C GLN A 55 -7.19 0.77 -16.51
N ALA A 56 -7.66 1.95 -16.91
CA ALA A 56 -7.64 3.15 -16.08
C ALA A 56 -8.43 2.97 -14.77
N SER A 57 -9.56 2.26 -14.84
CA SER A 57 -10.35 1.92 -13.64
C SER A 57 -9.60 0.93 -12.73
N GLY A 58 -8.84 0.00 -13.32
CA GLY A 58 -7.89 -0.85 -12.60
C GLY A 58 -6.86 -0.04 -11.81
N VAL A 59 -6.23 0.96 -12.45
CA VAL A 59 -5.28 1.86 -11.76
C VAL A 59 -5.92 2.52 -10.54
N TRP A 60 -7.17 2.98 -10.65
CA TRP A 60 -7.90 3.50 -9.48
C TRP A 60 -8.03 2.47 -8.35
N PHE A 61 -8.42 1.23 -8.67
CA PHE A 61 -8.52 0.18 -7.65
C PHE A 61 -7.17 -0.15 -7.00
N GLN A 62 -6.06 -0.07 -7.74
CA GLN A 62 -4.73 -0.24 -7.18
C GLN A 62 -4.38 0.89 -6.20
N LEU A 63 -4.65 2.15 -6.57
CA LEU A 63 -4.43 3.29 -5.68
C LEU A 63 -5.31 3.21 -4.43
N LEU A 64 -6.55 2.76 -4.58
CA LEU A 64 -7.45 2.53 -3.45
C LEU A 64 -6.91 1.47 -2.49
N ALA A 65 -6.38 0.36 -3.01
CA ALA A 65 -5.77 -0.68 -2.19
C ALA A 65 -4.58 -0.14 -1.37
N ILE A 66 -3.74 0.70 -1.97
CA ILE A 66 -2.61 1.35 -1.28
C ILE A 66 -3.10 2.29 -0.16
N ALA A 67 -4.15 3.08 -0.43
CA ALA A 67 -4.73 3.97 0.59
C ALA A 67 -5.32 3.17 1.77
N ASP A 68 -5.99 2.06 1.48
CA ASP A 68 -6.60 1.20 2.50
C ASP A 68 -5.54 0.54 3.38
N GLU A 69 -4.43 0.09 2.77
CA GLU A 69 -3.28 -0.43 3.51
C GLU A 69 -2.67 0.62 4.45
N LEU A 70 -2.55 1.88 4.00
CA LEU A 70 -2.06 2.97 4.84
C LEU A 70 -3.00 3.25 6.01
N LEU A 71 -4.32 3.30 5.77
CA LEU A 71 -5.32 3.49 6.81
C LEU A 71 -5.31 2.36 7.84
N ALA A 72 -5.20 1.10 7.39
CA ALA A 72 -5.09 -0.06 8.26
C ALA A 72 -3.83 0.03 9.15
N MET A 73 -2.69 0.43 8.56
CA MET A 73 -1.44 0.59 9.31
C MET A 73 -1.53 1.74 10.34
N ARG A 74 -2.21 2.85 10.01
CA ARG A 74 -2.46 3.94 10.96
C ARG A 74 -3.33 3.50 12.12
N ALA A 75 -4.46 2.84 11.84
CA ALA A 75 -5.35 2.33 12.87
C ALA A 75 -4.60 1.39 13.83
N ARG A 76 -3.71 0.54 13.30
CA ARG A 76 -2.84 -0.30 14.11
C ARG A 76 -1.88 0.51 15.01
N ARG A 77 -1.23 1.54 14.48
CA ARG A 77 -0.34 2.42 15.27
C ARG A 77 -1.08 3.20 16.35
N GLU A 78 -2.29 3.66 16.07
CA GLU A 78 -3.13 4.36 17.06
C GLU A 78 -3.53 3.43 18.21
N LEU A 79 -3.85 2.16 17.90
CA LEU A 79 -4.06 1.13 18.92
C LEU A 79 -2.79 0.89 19.75
N GLU A 80 -1.63 0.77 19.11
CA GLU A 80 -0.32 0.60 19.79
C GLU A 80 0.04 1.78 20.72
N GLN A 81 -0.40 3.00 20.40
CA GLN A 81 -0.11 4.21 21.18
C GLN A 81 -1.14 4.46 22.29
N GLY A 82 -2.40 4.10 22.06
CA GLY A 82 -3.52 4.37 22.98
C GLY A 82 -3.79 3.24 23.98
N ALA A 83 -3.47 2.02 23.61
CA ALA A 83 -3.57 0.83 24.43
C ALA A 83 -2.17 0.18 24.47
N GLY A 84 -1.74 -0.39 25.59
CA GLY A 84 -0.41 -1.00 25.70
C GLY A 84 -0.19 -2.04 24.58
N VAL A 85 1.08 -2.42 24.32
CA VAL A 85 1.49 -3.38 23.27
C VAL A 85 0.64 -4.68 23.28
N ASP A 86 0.05 -5.02 24.43
CA ASP A 86 -0.79 -6.20 24.66
C ASP A 86 -2.19 -6.14 24.01
N ASP A 87 -2.70 -4.95 23.65
CA ASP A 87 -4.08 -4.77 23.15
C ASP A 87 -4.20 -4.79 21.61
N VAL A 88 -3.08 -4.94 20.89
CA VAL A 88 -3.08 -5.06 19.43
C VAL A 88 -3.40 -6.51 19.05
N PRO A 89 -4.57 -6.81 18.45
CA PRO A 89 -4.98 -8.19 18.17
C PRO A 89 -3.99 -8.89 17.23
N GLY A 90 -3.44 -10.02 17.68
CA GLY A 90 -2.51 -10.82 16.87
C GLY A 90 -1.05 -10.36 16.94
N SER A 91 -0.72 -9.36 17.75
CA SER A 91 0.67 -9.01 18.07
C SER A 91 1.33 -10.05 19.00
N PHE A 92 2.66 -10.10 19.03
CA PHE A 92 3.40 -10.95 19.98
C PHE A 92 3.03 -10.64 21.44
N GLY A 93 2.90 -9.36 21.80
CA GLY A 93 2.46 -8.93 23.13
C GLY A 93 1.09 -9.51 23.49
N SER A 94 0.09 -9.34 22.61
CA SER A 94 -1.26 -9.89 22.84
C SER A 94 -1.28 -11.42 22.99
N VAL A 95 -0.43 -12.14 22.24
CA VAL A 95 -0.34 -13.60 22.31
C VAL A 95 0.32 -14.03 23.62
N ILE A 96 1.42 -13.39 24.03
CA ILE A 96 2.13 -13.68 25.28
C ILE A 96 1.23 -13.36 26.48
N ALA A 97 0.58 -12.19 26.49
CA ALA A 97 -0.37 -11.81 27.53
C ALA A 97 -1.53 -12.82 27.66
N ARG A 98 -2.05 -13.31 26.53
CA ARG A 98 -3.08 -14.35 26.51
C ARG A 98 -2.57 -15.71 27.01
N MET A 99 -1.30 -16.04 26.77
CA MET A 99 -0.69 -17.27 27.32
C MET A 99 -0.49 -17.17 28.82
N ALA A 100 -0.02 -16.02 29.32
CA ALA A 100 0.09 -15.75 30.76
C ALA A 100 -1.29 -15.82 31.45
N ALA A 101 -2.33 -15.23 30.84
CA ALA A 101 -3.71 -15.30 31.35
C ALA A 101 -4.28 -16.73 31.39
N LYS A 102 -3.72 -17.66 30.61
CA LYS A 102 -4.07 -19.09 30.63
C LYS A 102 -3.24 -19.90 31.62
N GLY A 103 -2.34 -19.26 32.38
CA GLY A 103 -1.53 -19.89 33.41
C GLY A 103 -0.22 -20.50 32.92
N HIS A 104 0.22 -20.19 31.69
CA HIS A 104 1.54 -20.61 31.23
C HIS A 104 2.65 -19.79 31.87
N SER A 105 3.70 -20.46 32.34
CA SER A 105 4.85 -19.76 32.92
C SER A 105 5.74 -19.16 31.83
N PRO A 106 6.50 -18.09 32.12
CA PRO A 106 7.47 -17.53 31.17
C PRO A 106 8.48 -18.56 30.65
N GLU A 107 8.91 -19.50 31.51
CA GLU A 107 9.85 -20.55 31.17
C GLU A 107 9.26 -21.56 30.18
N GLU A 108 7.98 -21.92 30.34
CA GLU A 108 7.27 -22.80 29.40
C GLU A 108 7.14 -22.15 28.02
N VAL A 109 6.82 -20.85 27.98
CA VAL A 109 6.73 -20.09 26.73
C VAL A 109 8.10 -20.01 26.06
N GLN A 110 9.15 -19.68 26.81
CA GLN A 110 10.52 -19.60 26.30
C GLN A 110 11.00 -20.95 25.74
N ALA A 111 10.73 -22.06 26.43
CA ALA A 111 11.10 -23.38 25.94
C ALA A 111 10.44 -23.70 24.59
N ARG A 112 9.19 -23.30 24.38
CA ARG A 112 8.50 -23.47 23.09
C ARG A 112 9.02 -22.56 21.99
N LEU A 113 9.40 -21.33 22.33
CA LEU A 113 9.99 -20.39 21.38
C LEU A 113 11.37 -20.85 20.89
N ASN A 114 12.16 -21.51 21.74
CA ASN A 114 13.47 -22.04 21.35
C ASN A 114 13.38 -23.10 20.23
N ASP A 115 12.29 -23.85 20.19
CA ASP A 115 12.05 -24.90 19.17
C ASP A 115 11.20 -24.39 17.99
N LEU A 116 10.68 -23.15 18.05
CA LEU A 116 9.79 -22.62 17.03
C LEU A 116 10.57 -22.23 15.78
N CYS A 117 10.30 -22.94 14.67
CA CYS A 117 10.83 -22.61 13.36
C CYS A 117 9.68 -22.29 12.40
N VAL A 118 9.72 -21.08 11.82
CA VAL A 118 8.76 -20.63 10.80
C VAL A 118 9.52 -20.34 9.51
N GLY A 119 9.30 -21.16 8.49
CA GLY A 119 9.90 -21.02 7.16
C GLY A 119 8.86 -20.59 6.13
N PRO A 120 8.75 -19.29 5.78
CA PRO A 120 7.84 -18.87 4.71
C PRO A 120 8.31 -19.45 3.38
N THR A 121 7.45 -20.19 2.70
CA THR A 121 7.73 -20.70 1.34
C THR A 121 7.21 -19.70 0.32
N MET A 122 8.12 -19.07 -0.42
CA MET A 122 7.76 -18.20 -1.54
C MET A 122 7.35 -19.06 -2.74
N THR A 123 6.14 -18.83 -3.24
CA THR A 123 5.63 -19.48 -4.44
C THR A 123 5.46 -18.45 -5.56
N ALA A 124 5.66 -18.87 -6.80
CA ALA A 124 5.24 -18.06 -7.94
C ALA A 124 3.70 -17.99 -7.93
N HIS A 125 3.12 -16.78 -7.97
CA HIS A 125 1.67 -16.65 -8.08
C HIS A 125 1.25 -17.00 -9.51
N PRO A 126 0.51 -18.10 -9.74
CA PRO A 126 0.31 -18.66 -11.09
C PRO A 126 -0.51 -17.75 -12.02
N THR A 127 -1.19 -16.74 -11.47
CA THR A 127 -2.13 -15.87 -12.20
C THR A 127 -1.92 -14.36 -12.02
N GLU A 128 -1.08 -13.92 -11.08
CA GLU A 128 -0.81 -12.49 -10.88
C GLU A 128 0.61 -12.18 -11.34
N ALA A 129 0.77 -12.07 -12.66
CA ALA A 129 1.97 -11.50 -13.26
C ALA A 129 1.96 -9.97 -13.12
N LYS A 130 1.72 -9.44 -11.90
CA LYS A 130 1.88 -8.01 -11.63
C LYS A 130 3.30 -7.65 -12.07
N ARG A 131 3.42 -6.77 -13.07
CA ARG A 131 4.73 -6.30 -13.55
C ARG A 131 5.46 -5.79 -12.35
N VAL A 132 6.69 -6.22 -12.16
CA VAL A 132 7.28 -5.92 -10.87
C VAL A 132 7.70 -4.46 -10.73
N THR A 133 7.91 -3.79 -11.85
CA THR A 133 7.88 -2.33 -11.97
C THR A 133 6.62 -1.70 -11.38
N VAL A 134 5.44 -2.32 -11.54
CA VAL A 134 4.19 -1.87 -10.91
C VAL A 134 4.26 -2.01 -9.38
N LEU A 135 4.78 -3.13 -8.86
CA LEU A 135 4.98 -3.28 -7.40
C LEU A 135 5.97 -2.25 -6.84
N GLU A 136 7.04 -1.92 -7.57
CA GLU A 136 7.96 -0.85 -7.19
C GLU A 136 7.28 0.52 -7.19
N ILE A 137 6.48 0.82 -8.21
CA ILE A 137 5.68 2.06 -8.28
C ILE A 137 4.71 2.11 -7.09
N HIS A 138 4.02 1.01 -6.78
CA HIS A 138 3.14 0.91 -5.61
C HIS A 138 3.89 1.20 -4.32
N ARG A 139 5.07 0.61 -4.12
CA ARG A 139 5.92 0.88 -2.95
C ARG A 139 6.34 2.35 -2.87
N ARG A 140 6.69 2.99 -3.99
CA ARG A 140 7.03 4.43 -4.02
C ARG A 140 5.84 5.32 -3.69
N ILE A 141 4.66 5.03 -4.26
CA ILE A 141 3.40 5.72 -3.94
C ILE A 141 3.09 5.59 -2.44
N TYR A 142 3.14 4.37 -1.89
CA TYR A 142 2.91 4.12 -0.45
C TYR A 142 3.86 4.93 0.44
N ARG A 143 5.17 4.94 0.11
CA ARG A 143 6.17 5.70 0.87
C ARG A 143 5.91 7.21 0.80
N LYS A 144 5.58 7.75 -0.37
CA LYS A 144 5.24 9.17 -0.55
C LYS A 144 3.98 9.56 0.21
N LEU A 145 2.95 8.71 0.22
CA LEU A 145 1.75 8.94 1.04
C LEU A 145 2.06 8.93 2.54
N THR A 146 2.89 7.98 2.99
CA THR A 146 3.36 7.91 4.38
C THR A 146 4.19 9.13 4.76
N GLU A 147 4.97 9.67 3.83
CA GLU A 147 5.74 10.89 4.04
C GLU A 147 4.84 12.14 4.11
N LEU A 148 3.86 12.26 3.22
CA LEU A 148 2.85 13.33 3.20
C LEU A 148 1.99 13.38 4.47
N ASP A 149 1.83 12.24 5.15
CA ASP A 149 1.10 12.13 6.41
C ASP A 149 1.78 12.85 7.58
N GLN A 150 3.09 13.11 7.47
CA GLN A 150 3.85 13.70 8.57
C GLN A 150 3.50 15.19 8.74
N PRO A 151 3.18 15.65 9.96
CA PRO A 151 2.70 17.02 10.20
C PRO A 151 3.78 18.10 10.09
N ARG A 152 5.00 17.75 9.66
CA ARG A 152 6.19 18.61 9.73
C ARG A 152 6.41 19.52 8.52
N TRP A 153 5.69 19.30 7.42
CA TRP A 153 5.97 19.94 6.14
C TRP A 153 5.40 21.35 6.04
N ALA A 154 6.21 22.29 5.55
CA ALA A 154 5.73 23.58 5.12
C ALA A 154 4.84 23.44 3.86
N PRO A 155 3.92 24.40 3.58
CA PRO A 155 3.02 24.30 2.43
C PRO A 155 3.74 24.04 1.10
N ARG A 156 4.84 24.75 0.83
CA ARG A 156 5.64 24.58 -0.39
C ARG A 156 6.27 23.19 -0.51
N GLU A 157 6.78 22.65 0.61
CA GLU A 157 7.37 21.30 0.64
C GLU A 157 6.30 20.24 0.40
N ARG A 158 5.11 20.43 0.99
CA ARG A 158 3.97 19.55 0.75
C ARG A 158 3.55 19.56 -0.73
N ASP A 159 3.52 20.73 -1.37
CA ASP A 159 3.17 20.83 -2.79
C ASP A 159 4.17 20.07 -3.68
N LEU A 160 5.47 20.13 -3.35
CA LEU A 160 6.49 19.33 -4.03
C LEU A 160 6.25 17.82 -3.84
N LEU A 161 5.96 17.38 -2.61
CA LEU A 161 5.65 15.97 -2.34
C LEU A 161 4.39 15.49 -3.08
N VAL A 162 3.39 16.37 -3.25
CA VAL A 162 2.18 16.07 -4.03
C VAL A 162 2.49 15.97 -5.53
N ALA A 163 3.31 16.86 -6.08
CA ALA A 163 3.73 16.80 -7.49
C ALA A 163 4.58 15.54 -7.78
N ASP A 164 5.43 15.17 -6.83
CA ASP A 164 6.19 13.93 -6.84
C ASP A 164 5.29 12.69 -6.82
N LEU A 165 4.22 12.72 -6.02
CA LEU A 165 3.21 11.65 -5.98
C LEU A 165 2.43 11.56 -7.30
N GLU A 166 2.07 12.70 -7.89
CA GLU A 166 1.44 12.77 -9.22
C GLU A 166 2.31 12.10 -10.28
N SER A 167 3.62 12.36 -10.25
CA SER A 167 4.59 11.77 -11.19
C SER A 167 4.66 10.24 -11.07
N GLU A 168 4.57 9.68 -9.86
CA GLU A 168 4.51 8.22 -9.67
C GLU A 168 3.18 7.61 -10.16
N ILE A 169 2.06 8.32 -9.99
CA ILE A 169 0.77 7.90 -10.54
C ILE A 169 0.79 7.96 -12.07
N GLU A 170 1.45 8.95 -12.67
CA GLU A 170 1.66 9.01 -14.10
C GLU A 170 2.53 7.86 -14.62
N LEU A 171 3.60 7.52 -13.90
CA LEU A 171 4.40 6.33 -14.20
C LEU A 171 3.56 5.04 -14.12
N LEU A 172 2.69 4.92 -13.11
CA LEU A 172 1.76 3.80 -12.99
C LEU A 172 0.83 3.71 -14.20
N TRP A 173 0.24 4.84 -14.58
CA TRP A 173 -0.64 4.97 -15.75
C TRP A 173 0.06 4.51 -17.04
N MET A 174 1.26 5.02 -17.29
CA MET A 174 2.04 4.68 -18.49
C MET A 174 2.50 3.23 -18.52
N THR A 175 2.79 2.64 -17.36
CA THR A 175 3.32 1.27 -17.26
C THR A 175 2.26 0.24 -17.62
N GLY A 176 0.98 0.53 -17.32
CA GLY A 176 -0.16 -0.35 -17.56
C GLY A 176 -0.19 -1.60 -16.66
N GLU A 177 -1.39 -2.13 -16.42
CA GLU A 177 -1.60 -3.26 -15.50
C GLU A 177 -1.29 -4.63 -16.14
N LEU A 178 -1.61 -4.80 -17.42
CA LEU A 178 -1.70 -6.12 -18.02
C LEU A 178 -0.40 -6.51 -18.73
N ARG A 179 0.22 -7.60 -18.27
CA ARG A 179 1.10 -8.40 -19.11
C ARG A 179 0.22 -9.25 -20.02
N LEU A 180 0.30 -9.02 -21.33
CA LEU A 180 -0.25 -9.95 -22.34
C LEU A 180 0.60 -11.24 -22.43
N GLU A 181 1.84 -11.22 -21.93
CA GLU A 181 2.79 -12.34 -22.01
C GLU A 181 3.36 -12.74 -20.64
N ARG A 182 3.46 -14.06 -20.41
CA ARG A 182 4.00 -14.64 -19.17
C ARG A 182 5.47 -14.25 -18.98
N PRO A 183 5.92 -13.87 -17.76
CA PRO A 183 7.33 -13.66 -17.49
C PRO A 183 8.15 -14.93 -17.76
N THR A 184 9.44 -14.79 -18.06
CA THR A 184 10.35 -15.94 -18.09
C THR A 184 10.66 -16.40 -16.66
N VAL A 185 10.96 -17.69 -16.48
CA VAL A 185 11.26 -18.28 -15.16
C VAL A 185 12.44 -17.58 -14.49
N GLU A 186 13.45 -17.19 -15.25
CA GLU A 186 14.64 -16.49 -14.75
C GLU A 186 14.28 -15.12 -14.16
N ARG A 187 13.33 -14.42 -14.79
CA ARG A 187 12.83 -13.13 -14.28
C ARG A 187 12.01 -13.32 -13.01
N GLU A 188 11.25 -14.40 -12.88
CA GLU A 188 10.50 -14.71 -11.66
C GLU A 188 11.45 -15.00 -10.49
N ILE A 189 12.50 -15.80 -10.70
CA ILE A 189 13.50 -16.12 -9.67
C ILE A 189 14.26 -14.88 -9.23
N ALA A 190 14.76 -14.08 -10.18
CA ALA A 190 15.50 -12.84 -9.88
C ALA A 190 14.64 -11.88 -9.04
N TRP A 191 13.33 -11.84 -9.30
CA TRP A 191 12.40 -11.03 -8.55
C TRP A 191 12.07 -11.56 -7.16
N GLY A 192 11.85 -12.87 -7.03
CA GLY A 192 11.69 -13.50 -5.71
C GLY A 192 12.88 -13.19 -4.80
N LEU A 193 14.10 -13.25 -5.35
CA LEU A 193 15.33 -12.91 -4.64
C LEU A 193 15.43 -11.43 -4.29
N HIS A 194 15.01 -10.53 -5.18
CA HIS A 194 15.01 -9.09 -4.92
C HIS A 194 14.00 -8.74 -3.81
N PHE A 195 12.77 -9.23 -3.89
CA PHE A 195 11.74 -9.03 -2.86
C PHE A 195 12.21 -9.57 -1.49
N PHE A 196 12.83 -10.75 -1.47
CA PHE A 196 13.38 -11.32 -0.26
C PHE A 196 14.39 -10.37 0.41
N ARG A 197 15.33 -9.80 -0.35
CA ARG A 197 16.35 -8.89 0.20
C ARG A 197 15.76 -7.57 0.70
N GLU A 198 14.82 -7.02 -0.05
CA GLU A 198 14.28 -5.68 0.17
C GLU A 198 13.20 -5.59 1.24
N VAL A 199 12.57 -6.72 1.59
CA VAL A 199 11.43 -6.75 2.51
C VAL A 199 11.68 -7.72 3.65
N ILE A 200 11.92 -9.01 3.35
CA ILE A 200 12.02 -10.06 4.36
C ILE A 200 13.33 -9.94 5.14
N PHE A 201 14.45 -9.76 4.44
CA PHE A 201 15.77 -9.68 5.05
C PHE A 201 15.90 -8.45 5.96
N GLU A 202 15.37 -7.28 5.57
CA GLU A 202 15.36 -6.08 6.42
C GLU A 202 14.43 -6.20 7.64
N ALA A 203 13.31 -6.93 7.50
CA ALA A 203 12.35 -7.13 8.58
C ALA A 203 12.80 -8.18 9.60
N THR A 204 13.60 -9.16 9.19
CA THR A 204 14.00 -10.29 10.05
C THR A 204 14.73 -9.84 11.32
N PRO A 205 15.74 -8.94 11.27
CA PRO A 205 16.38 -8.44 12.48
C PRO A 205 15.43 -7.71 13.44
N GLN A 206 14.37 -7.06 12.94
CA GLN A 206 13.40 -6.33 13.77
C GLN A 206 12.48 -7.27 14.56
N LEU A 207 12.37 -8.54 14.16
CA LEU A 207 11.60 -9.56 14.89
C LEU A 207 12.35 -10.14 16.09
N TYR A 208 13.69 -10.11 16.06
CA TYR A 208 14.55 -10.66 17.11
C TYR A 208 15.24 -9.58 17.96
N GLY A 209 15.09 -8.31 17.58
CA GLY A 209 15.71 -7.14 18.22
C GLY A 209 14.86 -6.52 19.31
#